data_AF-A0A158Q8N6-F1
#
_entry.id   AF-A0A158Q8N6-F1
#
_cell.length_a   1.000
_cell.length_b   1.000
_cell.length_c   1.000
_cell.angle_alpha   90.00
_cell.angle_beta   90.00
_cell.angle_gamma   90.00
#
_symmetry.space_group_name_H-M   'P 1'
#
loop_
_entity.id
_entity.type
_entity.pdbx_description
1 polymer ?
#
loop_
_entity_poly.entity_id
_entity_poly.type
_entity_poly.pdbx_seq_one_letter_code
_entity_poly.pdbx_strand_id
1 'polypeptide(L)'
;MNDVAEHEWELCRENIRPLRSGRRVKSLNSVFGGVKINIIEAEKRFENDFEQAKTSDNPLDIFLHYIIWFEEHFPTGKQSHLFSMLTRIINTFGYREEFLNDERMLTFWIKLIENKSNANVDTFFERAYLAGCCRRLAKFYVRWAEIRENLHDINGARLVLKRGREHCAEPLDLLNEASDGLEIRQIRALRNFSDIENDLVDETELSMQRLALGELNGLGPNHEAPVFRDTSKRPGSLHLGNRSHCLKGAKTRNAFQIYQGEEAFDDENLLVPKSFGDDLAHVAFVQNSWDPTKWKDARIDGIPKRNEIHQAAFTVFNENSEEVQDQKQPKRRARLFISNKVRKIL
;
A
#
# COMPACT_ATOMS: atom_id res chain seq x y z
N MET A 1 21.41 -38.15 11.76
CA MET A 1 21.20 -37.29 10.57
C MET A 1 19.82 -36.62 10.69
N ASN A 2 19.66 -35.63 11.57
CA ASN A 2 18.42 -34.85 11.71
C ASN A 2 18.65 -33.33 11.54
N ASP A 3 19.86 -32.94 11.13
CA ASP A 3 20.36 -31.57 11.23
C ASP A 3 20.18 -30.74 9.93
N VAL A 4 19.79 -31.38 8.82
CA VAL A 4 19.74 -30.74 7.50
C VAL A 4 18.60 -29.72 7.40
N ALA A 5 17.52 -29.88 8.19
CA ALA A 5 16.34 -29.01 8.11
C ALA A 5 16.34 -27.86 9.14
N GLU A 6 17.34 -27.74 10.02
CA GLU A 6 17.29 -26.77 11.14
C GLU A 6 17.64 -25.33 10.73
N HIS A 7 18.28 -25.13 9.57
CA HIS A 7 18.79 -23.83 9.11
C HIS A 7 18.23 -23.38 7.76
N GLU A 8 17.18 -24.04 7.24
CA GLU A 8 16.52 -23.66 5.97
C GLU A 8 16.03 -22.20 5.96
N TRP A 9 15.63 -21.69 7.13
CA TRP A 9 15.22 -20.29 7.29
C TRP A 9 16.34 -19.29 6.96
N GLU A 10 17.62 -19.63 7.17
CA GLU A 10 18.75 -18.74 6.88
C GLU A 10 18.95 -18.56 5.37
N LEU A 11 18.80 -19.66 4.61
CA LEU A 11 18.88 -19.68 3.15
C LEU A 11 17.74 -18.86 2.53
N CYS A 12 16.59 -18.80 3.21
CA CYS A 12 15.39 -18.11 2.74
C CYS A 12 15.09 -16.79 3.45
N ARG A 13 16.01 -16.22 4.24
CA ARG A 13 15.73 -15.04 5.09
C ARG A 13 15.18 -13.83 4.33
N GLU A 14 15.65 -13.60 3.11
CA GLU A 14 15.20 -12.50 2.24
C GLU A 14 13.73 -12.67 1.78
N ASN A 15 13.23 -13.92 1.81
CA ASN A 15 11.85 -14.26 1.47
C ASN A 15 10.93 -14.30 2.70
N ILE A 16 11.39 -13.88 3.88
CA ILE A 16 10.61 -13.87 5.12
C ILE A 16 10.17 -12.43 5.40
N ARG A 17 8.86 -12.19 5.37
CA ARG A 17 8.30 -10.89 5.74
C ARG A 17 8.47 -10.65 7.25
N PRO A 18 9.04 -9.51 7.68
CA PRO A 18 9.12 -9.15 9.09
C PRO A 18 7.72 -8.90 9.67
N LEU A 19 7.43 -9.47 10.83
CA LEU A 19 6.20 -9.27 11.59
C LEU A 19 6.55 -8.69 12.97
N ARG A 20 5.76 -7.75 13.48
CA ARG A 20 5.98 -7.17 14.82
C ARG A 20 5.87 -8.21 15.94
N SER A 21 5.04 -9.23 15.75
CA SER A 21 4.89 -10.36 16.68
C SER A 21 6.03 -11.39 16.60
N GLY A 22 6.95 -11.25 15.65
CA GLY A 22 7.95 -12.27 15.34
C GLY A 22 7.36 -13.50 14.64
N ARG A 23 8.19 -14.54 14.46
CA ARG A 23 7.85 -15.79 13.77
C ARG A 23 8.47 -16.99 14.48
N ARG A 24 7.81 -18.16 14.40
CA ARG A 24 8.33 -19.41 14.96
C ARG A 24 9.33 -20.06 14.00
N VAL A 25 10.59 -20.17 14.40
CA VAL A 25 11.68 -20.76 13.57
C VAL A 25 11.36 -22.19 13.11
N LYS A 26 10.82 -23.02 14.01
CA LYS A 26 10.42 -24.40 13.68
C LYS A 26 9.40 -24.47 12.53
N SER A 27 8.45 -23.53 12.51
CA SER A 27 7.45 -23.42 11.45
C SER A 27 8.11 -23.01 10.13
N LEU A 28 9.03 -22.04 10.15
CA LEU A 28 9.77 -21.62 8.97
C LEU A 28 10.56 -22.77 8.34
N ASN A 29 11.28 -23.53 9.16
CA ASN A 29 12.02 -24.71 8.71
C ASN A 29 11.11 -25.77 8.09
N SER A 30 9.95 -26.03 8.71
CA SER A 30 8.96 -26.95 8.17
C SER A 30 8.38 -26.50 6.83
N VAL A 31 8.23 -25.19 6.62
CA VAL A 31 7.62 -24.63 5.40
C VAL A 31 8.64 -24.55 4.25
N PHE A 32 9.89 -24.22 4.55
CA PHE A 32 10.96 -24.16 3.54
C PHE A 32 11.50 -25.55 3.18
N GLY A 33 11.66 -26.45 4.15
CA GLY A 33 12.11 -27.83 3.93
C GLY A 33 10.99 -28.82 3.58
N GLY A 34 9.72 -28.42 3.65
CA GLY A 34 8.57 -29.29 3.45
C GLY A 34 7.68 -28.93 2.24
N VAL A 35 6.50 -29.55 2.19
CA VAL A 35 5.51 -29.27 1.14
C VAL A 35 4.85 -27.92 1.38
N LYS A 36 4.95 -27.02 0.40
CA LYS A 36 4.33 -25.70 0.46
C LYS A 36 2.82 -25.80 0.25
N ILE A 37 2.06 -25.23 1.17
CA ILE A 37 0.61 -25.15 1.09
C ILE A 37 0.19 -24.15 0.01
N ASN A 38 -0.77 -24.52 -0.82
CA ASN A 38 -1.30 -23.65 -1.86
C ASN A 38 -2.38 -22.70 -1.29
N ILE A 39 -2.57 -21.55 -1.91
CA ILE A 39 -3.57 -20.56 -1.49
C ILE A 39 -4.99 -21.13 -1.55
N ILE A 40 -5.28 -21.98 -2.54
CA ILE A 40 -6.59 -22.63 -2.71
C ILE A 40 -6.91 -23.53 -1.50
N GLU A 41 -5.90 -24.22 -0.98
CA GLU A 41 -6.06 -25.06 0.21
C GLU A 41 -6.29 -24.22 1.47
N ALA A 42 -5.56 -23.10 1.59
CA ALA A 42 -5.75 -22.15 2.67
C ALA A 42 -7.15 -21.50 2.64
N GLU A 43 -7.66 -21.17 1.45
CA GLU A 43 -9.02 -20.64 1.26
C GLU A 43 -10.09 -21.68 1.61
N LYS A 44 -9.91 -22.94 1.20
CA LYS A 44 -10.82 -24.02 1.57
C LYS A 44 -10.85 -24.23 3.09
N ARG A 45 -9.69 -24.17 3.74
CA ARG A 45 -9.61 -24.25 5.20
C ARG A 45 -10.32 -23.07 5.86
N PHE A 46 -10.12 -21.85 5.34
CA PHE A 46 -10.79 -20.67 5.85
C PHE A 46 -12.31 -20.82 5.80
N GLU A 47 -12.85 -21.32 4.69
CA GLU A 47 -14.29 -21.47 4.53
C GLU A 47 -14.88 -22.50 5.52
N ASN A 48 -14.17 -23.60 5.75
CA ASN A 48 -14.56 -24.57 6.78
C ASN A 48 -14.55 -23.96 8.19
N ASP A 49 -13.48 -23.25 8.54
CA ASP A 49 -13.33 -22.56 9.83
C ASP A 49 -14.40 -21.47 10.00
N PHE A 50 -14.79 -20.81 8.90
CA PHE A 50 -15.83 -19.79 8.87
C PHE A 50 -17.23 -20.36 9.14
N GLU A 51 -17.57 -21.49 8.52
CA GLU A 51 -18.83 -22.19 8.79
C GLU A 51 -18.88 -22.75 10.22
N GLN A 52 -17.76 -23.27 10.72
CA GLN A 52 -17.66 -23.70 12.11
C GLN A 52 -17.83 -22.53 13.09
N ALA A 53 -17.24 -21.37 12.79
CA ALA A 53 -17.33 -20.19 13.63
C ALA A 53 -18.76 -19.64 13.76
N LYS A 54 -19.61 -19.80 12.74
CA LYS A 54 -21.02 -19.36 12.82
C LYS A 54 -21.83 -20.10 13.88
N THR A 55 -21.50 -21.35 14.16
CA THR A 55 -22.21 -22.22 15.12
C THR A 55 -21.45 -22.38 16.44
N SER A 56 -20.23 -21.86 16.53
CA SER A 56 -19.40 -21.92 17.74
C SER A 56 -19.72 -20.80 18.72
N ASP A 57 -19.60 -21.08 20.01
CA ASP A 57 -19.65 -20.08 21.08
C ASP A 57 -18.43 -19.14 21.09
N ASN A 58 -17.30 -19.58 20.51
CA ASN A 58 -16.02 -18.84 20.50
C ASN A 58 -15.46 -18.65 19.08
N PRO A 59 -16.16 -17.92 18.19
CA PRO A 59 -15.75 -17.74 16.80
C PRO A 59 -14.38 -17.10 16.65
N LEU A 60 -14.03 -16.14 17.52
CA LEU A 60 -12.76 -15.42 17.41
C LEU A 60 -11.53 -16.31 17.64
N ASP A 61 -11.65 -17.36 18.46
CA ASP A 61 -10.55 -18.27 18.74
C ASP A 61 -10.18 -19.11 17.51
N ILE A 62 -11.22 -19.59 16.80
CA ILE A 62 -11.07 -20.33 15.54
C ILE A 62 -10.32 -19.47 14.52
N PHE A 63 -10.73 -18.21 14.35
CA PHE A 63 -10.06 -17.30 13.41
C PHE A 63 -8.66 -16.90 13.86
N LEU A 64 -8.42 -16.74 15.17
CA LEU A 64 -7.08 -16.46 15.68
C LEU A 64 -6.12 -17.60 15.33
N HIS A 65 -6.53 -18.85 15.54
CA HIS A 65 -5.77 -20.03 15.15
C HIS A 65 -5.54 -20.11 13.63
N TYR A 66 -6.57 -19.81 12.84
CA TYR A 66 -6.43 -19.76 11.38
C TYR A 66 -5.40 -18.71 10.95
N ILE A 67 -5.46 -17.49 11.49
CA ILE A 67 -4.56 -16.39 11.13
C ILE A 67 -3.12 -16.71 11.50
N ILE A 68 -2.87 -17.25 12.71
CA ILE A 68 -1.54 -17.69 13.15
C ILE A 68 -1.01 -18.76 12.19
N TRP A 69 -1.84 -19.77 11.88
CA TRP A 69 -1.48 -20.81 10.94
C TRP A 69 -1.17 -20.25 9.53
N PHE A 70 -1.96 -19.29 9.05
CA PHE A 70 -1.77 -18.67 7.75
C PHE A 70 -0.45 -17.91 7.68
N GLU A 71 -0.15 -17.08 8.67
CA GLU A 71 1.11 -16.32 8.72
C GLU A 71 2.35 -17.23 8.75
N GLU A 72 2.22 -18.38 9.38
CA GLU A 72 3.25 -19.41 9.46
C GLU A 72 3.50 -20.13 8.15
N HIS A 73 2.44 -20.52 7.45
CA HIS A 73 2.54 -21.28 6.20
C HIS A 73 2.83 -20.38 4.98
N PHE A 74 2.64 -19.06 5.12
CA PHE A 74 2.96 -18.07 4.09
C PHE A 74 4.02 -17.05 4.59
N PRO A 75 5.28 -17.46 4.79
CA PRO A 75 6.33 -16.59 5.33
C PRO A 75 6.69 -15.41 4.41
N THR A 76 6.58 -15.60 3.09
CA THR A 76 6.77 -14.54 2.08
C THR A 76 5.62 -13.54 2.03
N GLY A 77 4.49 -13.87 2.66
CA GLY A 77 3.32 -13.02 2.74
C GLY A 77 2.33 -13.23 1.59
N LYS A 78 1.05 -13.10 1.93
CA LYS A 78 -0.11 -13.09 1.03
C LYS A 78 -1.10 -12.03 1.51
N GLN A 79 -0.62 -10.79 1.55
CA GLN A 79 -1.29 -9.63 2.16
C GLN A 79 -2.73 -9.46 1.66
N SER A 80 -2.97 -9.53 0.35
CA SER A 80 -4.31 -9.37 -0.24
C SER A 80 -5.30 -10.41 0.24
N HIS A 81 -4.90 -11.69 0.29
CA HIS A 81 -5.77 -12.78 0.75
C HIS A 81 -6.06 -12.64 2.26
N LEU A 82 -5.01 -12.38 3.06
CA LEU A 82 -5.19 -12.20 4.50
C LEU A 82 -6.06 -10.97 4.81
N PHE A 83 -5.88 -9.88 4.07
CA PHE A 83 -6.72 -8.68 4.17
C PHE A 83 -8.20 -9.01 3.88
N SER A 84 -8.48 -9.73 2.79
CA SER A 84 -9.85 -10.13 2.43
C SER A 84 -10.49 -11.01 3.51
N MET A 85 -9.76 -12.01 4.03
CA MET A 85 -10.24 -12.88 5.11
C MET A 85 -10.53 -12.10 6.40
N LEU A 86 -9.61 -11.23 6.82
CA LEU A 86 -9.79 -10.37 8.00
C LEU A 86 -10.99 -9.44 7.85
N THR A 87 -11.20 -8.90 6.65
CA THR A 87 -12.36 -8.05 6.33
C THR A 87 -13.66 -8.82 6.51
N ARG A 88 -13.74 -10.06 5.98
CA ARG A 88 -14.90 -10.94 6.16
C ARG A 88 -15.16 -11.24 7.64
N ILE A 89 -14.12 -11.53 8.42
CA ILE A 89 -14.25 -11.78 9.86
C ILE A 89 -14.80 -10.55 10.58
N ILE A 90 -14.19 -9.38 10.39
CA ILE A 90 -14.56 -8.14 11.07
C ILE A 90 -15.99 -7.71 10.71
N ASN A 91 -16.36 -7.81 9.43
CA ASN A 91 -17.72 -7.46 9.00
C ASN A 91 -18.80 -8.39 9.57
N THR A 92 -18.46 -9.65 9.84
CA THR A 92 -19.42 -10.65 10.31
C THR A 92 -19.53 -10.68 11.84
N PHE A 93 -18.41 -10.52 12.54
CA PHE A 93 -18.33 -10.70 14.00
C PHE A 93 -17.94 -9.43 14.75
N GLY A 94 -17.26 -8.48 14.11
CA GLY A 94 -16.64 -7.32 14.77
C GLY A 94 -17.58 -6.34 15.45
N TYR A 95 -18.85 -6.31 15.03
CA TYR A 95 -19.86 -5.39 15.57
C TYR A 95 -20.82 -6.05 16.57
N ARG A 96 -20.56 -7.30 16.97
CA ARG A 96 -21.34 -7.97 18.02
C ARG A 96 -20.90 -7.41 19.38
N GLU A 97 -21.87 -7.14 20.25
CA GLU A 97 -21.62 -6.51 21.57
C GLU A 97 -20.60 -7.28 22.42
N GLU A 98 -20.64 -8.61 22.36
CA GLU A 98 -19.70 -9.53 23.03
C GLU A 98 -18.23 -9.34 22.62
N PHE A 99 -17.96 -8.84 21.42
CA PHE A 99 -16.62 -8.72 20.87
C PHE A 99 -16.13 -7.28 20.72
N LEU A 100 -16.94 -6.29 21.11
CA LEU A 100 -16.58 -4.88 20.96
C LEU A 100 -15.28 -4.55 21.68
N ASN A 101 -15.00 -5.13 22.85
CA ASN A 101 -13.78 -4.85 23.62
C ASN A 101 -12.91 -6.11 23.83
N ASP A 102 -12.95 -7.08 22.90
CA ASP A 102 -12.12 -8.28 22.95
C ASP A 102 -10.73 -8.01 22.34
N GLU A 103 -9.65 -8.43 23.04
CA GLU A 103 -8.27 -8.26 22.56
C GLU A 103 -7.99 -9.00 21.23
N ARG A 104 -8.68 -10.12 20.97
CA ARG A 104 -8.57 -10.88 19.73
C ARG A 104 -9.16 -10.09 18.56
N MET A 105 -10.27 -9.40 18.79
CA MET A 105 -10.86 -8.51 17.80
C MET A 105 -9.92 -7.34 17.47
N LEU A 106 -9.29 -6.74 18.50
CA LEU A 106 -8.25 -5.73 18.29
C LEU A 106 -7.09 -6.26 17.44
N THR A 107 -6.67 -7.50 17.70
CA THR A 107 -5.62 -8.15 16.91
C THR A 107 -6.02 -8.27 15.44
N PHE A 108 -7.28 -8.57 15.13
CA PHE A 108 -7.78 -8.61 13.76
C PHE A 108 -7.77 -7.24 13.09
N TRP A 109 -8.19 -6.19 13.79
CA TRP A 109 -8.11 -4.81 13.28
C TRP A 109 -6.66 -4.39 12.98
N ILE A 110 -5.72 -4.66 13.90
CA ILE A 110 -4.30 -4.34 13.69
C ILE A 110 -3.75 -5.12 12.49
N LYS A 111 -4.02 -6.43 12.40
CA LYS A 111 -3.55 -7.26 11.28
C LYS A 111 -4.19 -6.84 9.96
N LEU A 112 -5.45 -6.42 9.95
CA LEU A 112 -6.14 -5.95 8.75
C LEU A 112 -5.36 -4.78 8.15
N ILE A 113 -5.03 -3.82 9.01
CA ILE A 113 -4.28 -2.63 8.69
C ILE A 113 -2.88 -2.93 8.18
N GLU A 114 -2.15 -3.83 8.85
CA GLU A 114 -0.79 -4.24 8.44
C GLU A 114 -0.77 -4.98 7.10
N ASN A 115 -1.91 -5.49 6.62
CA ASN A 115 -2.02 -6.23 5.36
C ASN A 115 -2.68 -5.43 4.23
N LYS A 116 -3.09 -4.18 4.44
CA LYS A 116 -3.66 -3.34 3.37
C LYS A 116 -2.56 -2.73 2.50
N SER A 117 -2.76 -2.76 1.18
CA SER A 117 -1.93 -2.02 0.22
C SER A 117 -2.40 -0.56 0.06
N ASN A 118 -1.45 0.38 0.15
CA ASN A 118 -1.55 1.77 -0.31
C ASN A 118 -2.67 2.65 0.29
N ALA A 119 -3.23 2.30 1.45
CA ALA A 119 -4.34 3.01 2.08
C ALA A 119 -3.90 3.95 3.21
N ASN A 120 -4.67 5.01 3.45
CA ASN A 120 -4.58 5.80 4.67
C ASN A 120 -5.02 4.93 5.87
N VAL A 121 -4.02 4.38 6.57
CA VAL A 121 -4.20 3.45 7.69
C VAL A 121 -5.08 4.04 8.80
N ASP A 122 -5.00 5.36 9.01
CA ASP A 122 -5.73 6.08 10.06
C ASP A 122 -7.25 5.87 9.97
N THR A 123 -7.77 5.75 8.74
CA THR A 123 -9.22 5.62 8.47
C THR A 123 -9.82 4.33 9.04
N PHE A 124 -9.04 3.26 9.16
CA PHE A 124 -9.51 2.00 9.73
C PHE A 124 -9.65 2.09 11.26
N PHE A 125 -8.70 2.75 11.92
CA PHE A 125 -8.79 3.01 13.36
C PHE A 125 -9.93 3.97 13.68
N GLU A 126 -10.08 5.03 12.89
CA GLU A 126 -11.19 5.96 13.01
C GLU A 126 -12.53 5.22 12.87
N ARG A 127 -12.69 4.36 11.87
CA ARG A 127 -13.90 3.52 11.76
C ARG A 127 -14.10 2.63 12.96
N ALA A 128 -13.10 1.89 13.40
CA ALA A 128 -13.22 0.99 14.54
C ALA A 128 -13.70 1.77 15.77
N TYR A 129 -13.13 2.96 16.00
CA TYR A 129 -13.56 3.88 17.04
C TYR A 129 -15.02 4.31 16.86
N LEU A 130 -15.41 4.80 15.67
CA LEU A 130 -16.78 5.24 15.39
C LEU A 130 -17.82 4.11 15.54
N ALA A 131 -17.44 2.88 15.20
CA ALA A 131 -18.28 1.70 15.35
C ALA A 131 -18.41 1.20 16.80
N GLY A 132 -17.69 1.78 17.77
CA GLY A 132 -17.70 1.33 19.16
C GLY A 132 -16.71 0.21 19.47
N CYS A 133 -15.90 -0.20 18.50
CA CYS A 133 -14.96 -1.30 18.65
C CYS A 133 -13.68 -0.81 19.34
N CYS A 134 -13.17 -1.64 20.24
CA CYS A 134 -11.90 -1.54 20.97
C CYS A 134 -11.75 -0.28 21.84
N ARG A 135 -12.84 0.44 22.14
CA ARG A 135 -12.81 1.71 22.89
C ARG A 135 -12.30 1.56 24.33
N ARG A 136 -12.38 0.38 24.94
CA ARG A 136 -11.87 0.14 26.31
C ARG A 136 -10.46 -0.46 26.34
N LEU A 137 -9.80 -0.63 25.20
CA LEU A 137 -8.48 -1.27 25.13
C LEU A 137 -7.39 -0.20 24.95
N ALA A 138 -6.50 -0.04 25.93
CA ALA A 138 -5.42 0.95 25.84
C ALA A 138 -4.52 0.69 24.61
N LYS A 139 -4.25 -0.58 24.32
CA LYS A 139 -3.50 -1.03 23.13
C LYS A 139 -4.07 -0.44 21.83
N PHE A 140 -5.39 -0.26 21.71
CA PHE A 140 -6.00 0.33 20.52
C PHE A 140 -5.51 1.77 20.28
N TYR A 141 -5.62 2.62 21.31
CA TYR A 141 -5.22 4.03 21.21
C TYR A 141 -3.71 4.20 21.07
N VAL A 142 -2.90 3.38 21.75
CA VAL A 142 -1.43 3.44 21.60
C VAL A 142 -1.03 3.15 20.15
N ARG A 143 -1.57 2.09 19.56
CA ARG A 143 -1.26 1.73 18.17
C ARG A 143 -1.75 2.77 17.19
N TRP A 144 -2.92 3.35 17.42
CA TRP A 144 -3.45 4.42 16.60
C TRP A 144 -2.58 5.70 16.69
N ALA A 145 -2.14 6.06 17.90
CA ALA A 145 -1.24 7.20 18.10
C ALA A 145 0.13 7.01 17.42
N GLU A 146 0.72 5.82 17.51
CA GLU A 146 1.96 5.49 16.78
C GLU A 146 1.82 5.69 15.26
N ILE A 147 0.66 5.32 14.70
CA ILE A 147 0.40 5.49 13.26
C ILE A 147 0.32 6.97 12.89
N ARG A 148 -0.40 7.77 13.67
CA ARG A 148 -0.46 9.23 13.45
C ARG A 148 0.90 9.91 13.61
N GLU A 149 1.68 9.47 14.60
CA GLU A 149 3.06 9.94 14.79
C GLU A 149 3.93 9.62 13.56
N ASN A 150 3.83 8.40 13.00
CA ASN A 150 4.55 8.02 11.78
C ASN A 150 4.11 8.81 10.54
N LEU A 151 2.87 9.31 10.53
CA LEU A 151 2.35 10.23 9.51
C LEU A 151 2.70 11.71 9.80
N HIS A 152 3.53 11.98 10.81
CA HIS A 152 3.91 13.31 11.30
C HIS A 152 2.75 14.16 11.85
N ASP A 153 1.59 13.57 12.15
CA ASP A 153 0.48 14.21 12.86
C ASP A 153 0.61 14.01 14.38
N ILE A 154 1.50 14.80 14.98
CA ILE A 154 1.83 14.69 16.41
C ILE A 154 0.65 15.13 17.29
N ASN A 155 -0.08 16.16 16.86
CA ASN A 155 -1.23 16.67 17.59
C ASN A 155 -2.38 15.66 17.56
N GLY A 156 -2.61 15.00 16.42
CA GLY A 156 -3.55 13.89 16.33
C GLY A 156 -3.16 12.71 17.20
N ALA A 157 -1.87 12.35 17.26
CA ALA A 157 -1.39 11.30 18.16
C ALA A 157 -1.69 11.62 19.64
N ARG A 158 -1.41 12.85 20.08
CA ARG A 158 -1.76 13.32 21.44
C ARG A 158 -3.26 13.25 21.71
N LEU A 159 -4.07 13.68 20.76
CA LEU A 159 -5.53 13.66 20.88
C LEU A 159 -6.07 12.23 21.01
N VAL A 160 -5.55 11.29 20.21
CA VAL A 160 -5.92 9.87 20.29
C VAL A 160 -5.59 9.28 21.66
N LEU A 161 -4.41 9.54 22.21
CA LEU A 161 -4.06 9.08 23.57
C LEU A 161 -4.95 9.69 24.64
N LYS A 162 -5.31 10.98 24.49
CA LYS A 162 -6.26 11.65 25.38
C LYS A 162 -7.64 11.00 25.31
N ARG A 163 -8.15 10.69 24.10
CA ARG A 163 -9.41 9.97 23.91
C ARG A 163 -9.39 8.61 24.62
N GLY A 164 -8.28 7.88 24.58
CA GLY A 164 -8.15 6.62 25.31
C GLY A 164 -8.35 6.77 26.82
N ARG A 165 -7.88 7.88 27.41
CA ARG A 165 -8.11 8.20 28.83
C ARG A 165 -9.58 8.58 29.09
N GLU A 166 -10.18 9.37 28.20
CA GLU A 166 -11.59 9.76 28.30
C GLU A 166 -12.54 8.55 28.23
N HIS A 167 -12.17 7.51 27.46
CA HIS A 167 -12.90 6.24 27.38
C HIS A 167 -12.52 5.20 28.45
N CYS A 168 -11.70 5.58 29.44
CA CYS A 168 -11.21 4.72 30.52
C CYS A 168 -10.59 3.40 30.00
N ALA A 169 -9.77 3.48 28.94
CA ALA A 169 -9.19 2.31 28.33
C ALA A 169 -8.08 1.68 29.21
N GLU A 170 -8.10 0.35 29.32
CA GLU A 170 -7.22 -0.40 30.22
C GLU A 170 -6.11 -1.15 29.45
N PRO A 171 -4.90 -1.30 30.04
CA PRO A 171 -4.44 -0.68 31.29
C PRO A 171 -4.05 0.80 31.12
N LEU A 172 -4.38 1.64 32.11
CA LEU A 172 -4.09 3.09 32.07
C LEU A 172 -2.59 3.40 32.01
N ASP A 173 -1.77 2.61 32.69
CA ASP A 173 -0.31 2.78 32.72
C ASP A 173 0.29 2.73 31.31
N LEU A 174 -0.27 1.88 30.44
CA LEU A 174 0.18 1.78 29.05
C LEU A 174 -0.10 3.06 28.26
N LEU A 175 -1.22 3.74 28.53
CA LEU A 175 -1.50 5.05 27.89
C LEU A 175 -0.56 6.14 28.40
N ASN A 176 -0.24 6.11 29.70
CA ASN A 176 0.68 7.08 30.29
C ASN A 176 2.10 6.89 29.73
N GLU A 177 2.60 5.65 29.69
CA GLU A 177 3.89 5.32 29.10
C GLU A 177 3.96 5.72 27.61
N ALA A 178 2.90 5.47 26.85
CA ALA A 178 2.83 5.87 25.45
C ALA A 178 2.85 7.40 25.28
N SER A 179 2.15 8.13 26.16
CA SER A 179 2.12 9.59 26.18
C SER A 179 3.50 10.17 26.50
N ASP A 180 4.15 9.66 27.55
CA ASP A 180 5.49 10.10 27.94
C ASP A 180 6.52 9.76 26.86
N GLY A 181 6.43 8.56 26.28
CA GLY A 181 7.27 8.11 25.18
C GLY A 181 7.15 9.00 23.95
N LEU A 182 5.94 9.42 23.60
CA LEU A 182 5.69 10.37 22.52
C LEU A 182 6.39 11.71 22.80
N GLU A 183 6.16 12.32 23.97
CA GLU A 183 6.76 13.62 24.30
C GLU A 183 8.29 13.56 24.36
N ILE A 184 8.86 12.48 24.90
CA ILE A 184 10.31 12.26 24.92
C ILE A 184 10.88 12.21 23.50
N ARG A 185 10.20 11.51 22.56
CA ARG A 185 10.63 11.47 21.15
C ARG A 185 10.56 12.85 20.50
N GLN A 186 9.53 13.65 20.80
CA GLN A 186 9.41 15.01 20.27
C GLN A 186 10.49 15.95 20.82
N ILE A 187 10.79 15.89 22.11
CA ILE A 187 11.87 16.68 22.71
C ILE A 187 13.22 16.34 22.07
N ARG A 188 13.50 15.04 21.85
CA ARG A 188 14.73 14.60 21.16
C ARG A 188 14.79 15.08 19.72
N ALA A 189 13.68 15.00 18.97
CA ALA A 189 13.62 15.49 17.61
C ALA A 189 13.93 17.01 17.55
N LEU A 190 13.29 17.81 18.41
CA LEU A 190 13.50 19.27 18.47
C LEU A 190 14.95 19.64 18.79
N ARG A 191 15.61 18.92 19.71
CA ARG A 191 17.04 19.13 20.01
C ARG A 191 17.92 18.86 18.81
N ASN A 192 17.71 17.72 18.15
CA ASN A 192 18.48 17.36 16.96
C ASN A 192 18.31 18.40 15.83
N PHE A 193 17.11 18.96 15.64
CA PHE A 193 16.90 20.04 14.66
C PHE A 193 17.69 21.31 15.00
N SER A 194 17.70 21.70 16.29
CA SER A 194 18.45 22.87 16.75
C SER A 194 19.98 22.72 16.57
N ASP A 195 20.50 21.50 16.66
CA ASP A 195 21.94 21.24 16.47
C ASP A 195 22.34 21.28 14.99
N ILE A 196 21.45 20.88 14.07
CA ILE A 196 21.69 20.90 12.62
C ILE A 196 21.67 22.32 12.05
N GLU A 197 20.77 23.19 12.53
CA GLU A 197 20.73 24.60 12.11
C GLU A 197 22.02 25.36 12.46
N ASN A 198 22.76 24.93 13.48
CA ASN A 198 24.02 25.55 13.87
C ASN A 198 25.22 25.12 12.99
N ASP A 199 25.12 24.02 12.24
CA ASP A 199 26.26 23.41 11.53
C ASP A 199 26.20 23.53 10.00
N LEU A 200 25.07 23.99 9.42
CA LEU A 200 24.85 24.04 7.97
C LEU A 200 24.12 25.30 7.50
N VAL A 201 24.87 26.39 7.24
CA VAL A 201 24.41 27.44 6.32
C VAL A 201 25.55 27.83 5.38
N ASP A 202 25.68 27.11 4.26
CA ASP A 202 26.24 27.68 3.04
C ASP A 202 25.05 28.31 2.28
N GLU A 203 24.98 29.65 2.25
CA GLU A 203 23.89 30.45 1.66
C GLU A 203 23.61 30.15 0.18
N THR A 204 24.47 29.40 -0.50
CA THR A 204 24.34 29.14 -1.93
C THR A 204 23.21 28.18 -2.31
N GLU A 205 22.76 27.29 -1.41
CA GLU A 205 21.72 26.28 -1.70
C GLU A 205 20.28 26.77 -1.49
N LEU A 206 20.08 27.89 -0.78
CA LEU A 206 18.75 28.49 -0.54
C LEU A 206 18.12 29.11 -1.81
N SER A 207 18.89 29.24 -2.88
CA SER A 207 18.52 30.01 -4.08
C SER A 207 17.59 29.28 -5.07
N MET A 208 17.05 28.10 -4.75
CA MET A 208 16.29 27.26 -5.70
C MET A 208 14.90 26.80 -5.22
N GLN A 209 14.13 27.64 -4.53
CA GLN A 209 12.76 27.29 -4.15
C GLN A 209 11.78 27.37 -5.34
N ARG A 210 10.91 26.37 -5.52
CA ARG A 210 9.88 26.37 -6.57
C ARG A 210 8.81 27.41 -6.24
N LEU A 211 8.47 28.27 -7.21
CA LEU A 211 7.35 29.21 -7.09
C LEU A 211 6.05 28.52 -7.53
N ALA A 212 5.10 28.37 -6.60
CA ALA A 212 3.78 27.86 -6.92
C ALA A 212 3.07 28.80 -7.91
N LEU A 213 2.47 28.25 -8.96
CA LEU A 213 1.83 29.00 -10.05
C LEU A 213 2.75 29.99 -10.78
N GLY A 214 4.08 29.79 -10.76
CA GLY A 214 5.00 30.66 -11.49
C GLY A 214 4.78 30.63 -13.01
N GLU A 215 5.11 31.72 -13.69
CA GLU A 215 4.86 31.90 -15.12
C GLU A 215 5.94 31.17 -15.94
N LEU A 216 5.57 30.56 -17.07
CA LEU A 216 6.58 30.08 -18.01
C LEU A 216 6.96 31.24 -18.94
N ASN A 217 8.25 31.59 -18.99
CA ASN A 217 8.72 32.65 -19.87
C ASN A 217 8.41 32.27 -21.33
N GLY A 218 7.50 32.99 -21.98
CA GLY A 218 7.23 32.87 -23.40
C GLY A 218 8.40 33.38 -24.25
N LEU A 219 8.43 32.98 -25.53
CA LEU A 219 9.44 33.48 -26.48
C LEU A 219 8.89 34.69 -27.24
N GLY A 220 9.73 35.72 -27.43
CA GLY A 220 9.41 36.89 -28.24
C GLY A 220 8.53 37.96 -27.54
N PRO A 221 8.23 39.08 -28.23
CA PRO A 221 7.54 40.23 -27.65
C PRO A 221 6.09 39.94 -27.20
N ASN A 222 5.47 38.91 -27.76
CA ASN A 222 4.10 38.48 -27.42
C ASN A 222 4.03 37.42 -26.32
N HIS A 223 5.18 37.00 -25.75
CA HIS A 223 5.26 35.93 -24.75
C HIS A 223 4.53 34.65 -25.21
N GLU A 224 4.71 34.27 -26.48
CA GLU A 224 4.06 33.07 -27.03
C GLU A 224 4.68 31.79 -26.44
N ALA A 225 3.82 30.81 -26.16
CA ALA A 225 4.25 29.54 -25.60
C ALA A 225 5.16 28.79 -26.60
N PRO A 226 6.37 28.37 -26.21
CA PRO A 226 7.27 27.67 -27.10
C PRO A 226 6.70 26.31 -27.53
N VAL A 227 6.92 25.94 -28.80
CA VAL A 227 6.54 24.62 -29.35
C VAL A 227 7.34 23.49 -28.67
N PHE A 228 8.58 23.77 -28.27
CA PHE A 228 9.40 22.89 -27.44
C PHE A 228 9.20 23.23 -25.97
N ARG A 229 8.63 22.28 -25.23
CA ARG A 229 8.44 22.39 -23.78
C ARG A 229 9.69 21.86 -23.09
N ASP A 230 10.59 22.74 -22.68
CA ASP A 230 11.70 22.39 -21.79
C ASP A 230 11.14 22.02 -20.42
N THR A 231 11.27 20.76 -20.02
CA THR A 231 10.74 20.23 -18.75
C THR A 231 11.58 20.59 -17.52
N SER A 232 12.72 21.27 -17.71
CA SER A 232 13.74 21.50 -16.69
C SER A 232 13.97 22.98 -16.33
N LYS A 233 13.29 23.93 -16.98
CA LYS A 233 13.47 25.37 -16.72
C LYS A 233 12.64 25.86 -15.54
N ARG A 234 13.18 26.81 -14.78
CA ARG A 234 12.45 27.47 -13.69
C ARG A 234 11.31 28.33 -14.24
N PRO A 235 10.14 28.36 -13.57
CA PRO A 235 9.14 29.38 -13.84
C PRO A 235 9.68 30.78 -13.48
N GLY A 236 9.39 31.78 -14.30
CA GLY A 236 9.59 33.19 -13.99
C GLY A 236 8.59 33.71 -12.96
N SER A 237 8.85 34.92 -12.45
CA SER A 237 7.92 35.62 -11.56
C SER A 237 6.69 36.07 -12.35
N LEU A 238 5.49 35.84 -11.79
CA LEU A 238 4.25 36.36 -12.34
C LEU A 238 4.34 37.89 -12.43
N HIS A 239 4.27 38.44 -13.63
CA HIS A 239 3.96 39.86 -13.77
C HIS A 239 2.45 40.03 -13.61
N LEU A 240 2.03 40.95 -12.74
CA LEU A 240 0.62 41.27 -12.52
C LEU A 240 0.06 41.90 -13.81
N GLY A 241 -0.35 41.06 -14.76
CA GLY A 241 -1.00 41.51 -15.98
C GLY A 241 -2.31 42.17 -15.60
N ASN A 242 -2.44 43.47 -15.89
CA ASN A 242 -3.69 44.22 -15.78
C ASN A 242 -4.75 43.65 -16.73
N ARG A 243 -5.35 42.51 -16.38
CA ARG A 243 -6.60 42.03 -16.97
C ARG A 243 -7.71 42.34 -16.00
N SER A 244 -8.29 43.53 -16.15
CA SER A 244 -9.57 43.88 -15.50
C SER A 244 -10.72 43.18 -16.21
N HIS A 245 -10.84 41.87 -16.07
CA HIS A 245 -12.09 41.16 -16.35
C HIS A 245 -12.59 40.48 -15.08
N CYS A 246 -12.82 41.29 -14.04
CA CYS A 246 -13.80 40.93 -13.03
C CYS A 246 -15.15 41.52 -13.48
N LEU A 247 -15.94 40.71 -14.19
CA LEU A 247 -17.38 40.97 -14.28
C LEU A 247 -17.94 40.76 -12.87
N LYS A 248 -18.01 41.83 -12.08
CA LYS A 248 -18.67 41.81 -10.78
C LYS A 248 -20.14 41.45 -10.99
N GLY A 249 -20.52 40.27 -10.52
CA GLY A 249 -21.87 39.91 -10.11
C GLY A 249 -22.89 39.66 -11.23
N ALA A 250 -22.82 38.51 -11.89
CA ALA A 250 -24.05 37.93 -12.43
C ALA A 250 -25.00 37.64 -11.25
N LYS A 251 -26.21 38.20 -11.26
CA LYS A 251 -27.21 38.09 -10.19
C LYS A 251 -27.37 36.62 -9.76
N THR A 252 -26.85 36.26 -8.59
CA THR A 252 -27.06 34.95 -7.95
C THR A 252 -28.48 34.90 -7.42
N ARG A 253 -29.45 34.61 -8.29
CA ARG A 253 -30.86 34.61 -7.89
C ARG A 253 -31.29 33.36 -7.10
N ASN A 254 -30.39 32.43 -6.82
CA ASN A 254 -30.56 31.32 -5.89
C ASN A 254 -29.16 30.90 -5.37
N ALA A 255 -28.76 31.40 -4.20
CA ALA A 255 -27.57 30.91 -3.50
C ALA A 255 -28.03 30.15 -2.25
N PHE A 256 -27.45 28.98 -1.98
CA PHE A 256 -27.66 28.27 -0.72
C PHE A 256 -26.47 28.51 0.19
N GLN A 257 -26.73 28.56 1.50
CA GLN A 257 -25.66 28.71 2.49
C GLN A 257 -24.90 27.39 2.58
N ILE A 258 -23.57 27.48 2.56
CA ILE A 258 -22.70 26.34 2.84
C ILE A 258 -22.56 26.28 4.36
N TYR A 259 -22.78 25.11 4.93
CA TYR A 259 -22.59 24.87 6.35
C TYR A 259 -21.15 25.19 6.76
N GLN A 260 -21.00 26.16 7.67
CA GLN A 260 -19.75 26.47 8.35
C GLN A 260 -19.77 25.66 9.64
N GLY A 261 -18.99 24.58 9.68
CA GLY A 261 -19.00 23.58 10.77
C GLY A 261 -18.43 24.07 12.08
N GLU A 262 -19.07 25.08 12.67
CA GLU A 262 -18.77 25.59 14.02
C GLU A 262 -19.52 24.82 15.12
N GLU A 263 -20.41 23.89 14.78
CA GLU A 263 -21.06 23.04 15.79
C GLU A 263 -20.11 21.95 16.30
N ALA A 264 -20.21 21.66 17.60
CA ALA A 264 -19.45 20.59 18.22
C ALA A 264 -19.81 19.25 17.55
N PHE A 265 -18.79 18.47 17.20
CA PHE A 265 -18.96 17.13 16.63
C PHE A 265 -19.76 16.25 17.61
N ASP A 266 -20.95 15.83 17.20
CA ASP A 266 -21.81 14.94 17.98
C ASP A 266 -21.43 13.48 17.70
N ASP A 267 -20.73 12.86 18.64
CA ASP A 267 -20.30 11.46 18.58
C ASP A 267 -21.48 10.47 18.47
N GLU A 268 -22.71 10.90 18.80
CA GLU A 268 -23.92 10.07 18.78
C GLU A 268 -24.65 10.08 17.41
N ASN A 269 -24.38 11.05 16.53
CA ASN A 269 -25.06 11.23 15.23
C ASN A 269 -24.15 10.92 14.02
N LEU A 270 -23.51 9.75 14.03
CA LEU A 270 -22.58 9.34 12.98
C LEU A 270 -23.33 8.76 11.77
N LEU A 271 -23.33 9.50 10.64
CA LEU A 271 -23.78 9.00 9.32
C LEU A 271 -22.80 8.01 8.67
N VAL A 272 -21.91 7.37 9.43
CA VAL A 272 -20.91 6.44 8.90
C VAL A 272 -21.54 5.06 8.71
N PRO A 273 -21.54 4.49 7.49
CA PRO A 273 -22.13 3.18 7.24
C PRO A 273 -21.52 2.09 8.15
N LYS A 274 -22.40 1.29 8.79
CA LYS A 274 -22.02 0.20 9.70
C LYS A 274 -21.37 -1.00 9.00
N SER A 275 -21.58 -1.16 7.69
CA SER A 275 -21.01 -2.24 6.88
C SER A 275 -20.04 -1.70 5.82
N PHE A 276 -18.88 -2.33 5.71
CA PHE A 276 -17.89 -2.05 4.67
C PHE A 276 -18.12 -2.95 3.45
N GLY A 277 -18.22 -2.37 2.25
CA GLY A 277 -17.87 -3.06 1.01
C GLY A 277 -16.38 -2.87 0.73
N ASP A 278 -15.76 -3.79 -0.04
CA ASP A 278 -14.31 -3.89 -0.34
C ASP A 278 -13.61 -2.57 -0.79
N ASP A 279 -14.37 -1.51 -1.03
CA ASP A 279 -13.95 -0.26 -1.66
C ASP A 279 -13.53 0.87 -0.71
N LEU A 280 -13.87 0.88 0.60
CA LEU A 280 -13.33 1.96 1.46
C LEU A 280 -11.82 1.80 1.69
N ALA A 281 -11.09 2.87 1.40
CA ALA A 281 -9.63 2.89 1.33
C ALA A 281 -9.03 2.08 0.15
N HIS A 282 -9.85 1.62 -0.79
CA HIS A 282 -9.43 1.45 -2.18
C HIS A 282 -9.50 2.82 -2.89
N VAL A 283 -8.68 3.78 -2.44
CA VAL A 283 -8.17 4.79 -3.38
C VAL A 283 -7.00 4.17 -4.11
N ALA A 284 -7.26 3.05 -4.79
CA ALA A 284 -6.39 2.70 -5.89
C ALA A 284 -6.59 3.84 -6.88
N PHE A 285 -5.61 4.72 -6.99
CA PHE A 285 -5.53 5.59 -8.15
C PHE A 285 -5.22 4.68 -9.35
N VAL A 286 -6.18 3.88 -9.78
CA VAL A 286 -6.09 3.01 -10.96
C VAL A 286 -5.68 3.84 -12.18
N GLN A 287 -5.97 5.14 -12.15
CA GLN A 287 -5.52 6.13 -13.13
C GLN A 287 -4.07 6.64 -12.96
N ASN A 288 -3.46 6.54 -11.77
CA ASN A 288 -2.02 6.85 -11.54
C ASN A 288 -1.12 5.61 -11.66
N SER A 289 -1.66 4.40 -11.52
CA SER A 289 -0.96 3.17 -11.85
C SER A 289 -1.18 2.85 -13.33
N TRP A 290 -0.28 3.32 -14.19
CA TRP A 290 -0.15 2.72 -15.50
C TRP A 290 0.47 1.35 -15.30
N ASP A 291 -0.35 0.35 -15.01
CA ASP A 291 0.03 -1.05 -15.13
C ASP A 291 -0.33 -1.48 -16.56
N PRO A 292 0.53 -1.24 -17.58
CA PRO A 292 0.31 -1.88 -18.86
C PRO A 292 0.31 -3.37 -18.61
N THR A 293 -0.73 -4.06 -19.10
CA THR A 293 -0.85 -5.51 -18.98
C THR A 293 0.47 -6.16 -19.38
N LYS A 294 1.09 -6.91 -18.46
CA LYS A 294 2.35 -7.62 -18.75
C LYS A 294 2.08 -8.54 -19.94
N TRP A 295 3.01 -8.61 -20.89
CA TRP A 295 2.91 -9.38 -22.14
C TRP A 295 2.48 -10.85 -21.98
N LYS A 296 2.59 -11.41 -20.76
CA LYS A 296 2.33 -12.80 -20.40
C LYS A 296 0.84 -13.09 -20.08
N ASP A 297 0.07 -12.06 -19.75
CA ASP A 297 -1.37 -12.20 -19.43
C ASP A 297 -2.24 -12.10 -20.70
N ALA A 298 -1.68 -11.56 -21.78
CA ALA A 298 -2.19 -11.76 -23.13
C ALA A 298 -1.81 -13.17 -23.61
N ARG A 299 -2.45 -14.19 -23.05
CA ARG A 299 -2.36 -15.55 -23.57
C ARG A 299 -3.01 -15.53 -24.96
N ILE A 300 -2.20 -15.35 -26.02
CA ILE A 300 -2.69 -15.46 -27.40
C ILE A 300 -2.88 -16.96 -27.67
N ASP A 301 -3.99 -17.50 -27.17
CA ASP A 301 -4.43 -18.83 -27.55
C ASP A 301 -4.91 -18.77 -29.00
N GLY A 302 -4.43 -19.71 -29.84
CA GLY A 302 -4.81 -19.79 -31.24
C GLY A 302 -3.82 -19.20 -32.26
N ILE A 303 -2.57 -18.88 -31.89
CA ILE A 303 -1.54 -18.72 -32.92
C ILE A 303 -1.32 -20.10 -33.57
N PRO A 304 -1.60 -20.28 -34.88
CA PRO A 304 -1.20 -21.51 -35.55
C PRO A 304 0.32 -21.61 -35.42
N LYS A 305 0.82 -22.66 -34.75
CA LYS A 305 2.24 -23.00 -34.79
C LYS A 305 2.61 -23.20 -36.25
N ARG A 306 3.13 -22.16 -36.90
CA ARG A 306 3.90 -22.36 -38.13
C ARG A 306 5.15 -23.08 -37.70
N ASN A 307 5.22 -24.37 -38.03
CA ASN A 307 6.43 -25.17 -37.95
C ASN A 307 7.42 -24.71 -39.05
N GLU A 308 7.71 -23.41 -39.12
CA GLU A 308 8.85 -22.92 -39.88
C GLU A 308 10.06 -23.09 -38.97
N ILE A 309 10.77 -24.21 -39.16
CA ILE A 309 12.07 -24.46 -38.53
C ILE A 309 13.03 -23.43 -39.11
N HIS A 310 13.15 -22.27 -38.46
CA HIS A 310 14.28 -21.39 -38.70
C HIS A 310 15.50 -22.08 -38.07
N GLN A 311 16.36 -22.67 -38.90
CA GLN A 311 17.69 -23.08 -38.44
C GLN A 311 18.37 -21.85 -37.86
N ALA A 312 18.69 -21.91 -36.56
CA ALA A 312 19.45 -20.85 -35.91
C ALA A 312 20.77 -20.67 -36.67
N ALA A 313 21.15 -19.42 -36.94
CA ALA A 313 22.39 -19.09 -37.65
C ALA A 313 23.67 -19.38 -36.82
N PHE A 314 23.51 -19.99 -35.65
CA PHE A 314 24.58 -20.35 -34.72
C PHE A 314 24.33 -21.76 -34.20
N THR A 315 25.41 -22.48 -33.92
CA THR A 315 25.37 -23.82 -33.32
C THR A 315 25.25 -23.70 -31.80
N VAL A 316 24.26 -24.37 -31.21
CA VAL A 316 24.19 -24.59 -29.76
C VAL A 316 24.97 -25.87 -29.49
N PHE A 317 25.94 -25.80 -28.58
CA PHE A 317 26.72 -26.97 -28.19
C PHE A 317 25.79 -28.02 -27.58
N ASN A 318 25.77 -29.21 -28.18
CA ASN A 318 24.94 -30.32 -27.74
C ASN A 318 25.88 -31.42 -27.21
N GLU A 319 25.96 -31.55 -25.89
CA GLU A 319 26.86 -32.50 -25.20
C GLU A 319 26.59 -33.98 -25.56
N ASN A 320 25.45 -34.28 -26.19
CA ASN A 320 25.03 -35.65 -26.51
C ASN A 320 25.15 -36.01 -28.00
N SER A 321 25.88 -35.22 -28.80
CA SER A 321 26.11 -35.54 -30.22
C SER A 321 27.54 -36.05 -30.40
N GLU A 322 27.71 -37.36 -30.40
CA GLU A 322 28.93 -37.99 -30.91
C GLU A 322 29.24 -37.47 -32.32
N GLU A 323 30.52 -37.19 -32.53
CA GLU A 323 31.16 -36.56 -33.69
C GLU A 323 30.45 -36.81 -35.04
N VAL A 324 29.95 -35.74 -35.68
CA VAL A 324 29.59 -35.78 -37.10
C VAL A 324 30.35 -34.70 -37.85
N GLN A 325 31.11 -35.18 -38.84
CA GLN A 325 32.12 -34.49 -39.64
C GLN A 325 31.60 -33.26 -40.39
N ASP A 326 32.44 -32.23 -40.42
CA ASP A 326 32.32 -30.98 -41.17
C ASP A 326 31.93 -31.21 -42.65
N GLN A 327 30.76 -30.69 -43.06
CA GLN A 327 30.43 -30.51 -44.47
C GLN A 327 30.36 -29.02 -44.86
N LYS A 328 31.17 -28.69 -45.86
CA LYS A 328 31.42 -27.36 -46.44
C LYS A 328 30.14 -26.64 -46.89
N GLN A 329 29.98 -25.38 -46.50
CA GLN A 329 28.91 -24.49 -46.96
C GLN A 329 29.17 -23.87 -48.34
N PRO A 330 28.18 -23.78 -49.25
CA PRO A 330 28.28 -22.95 -50.44
C PRO A 330 27.81 -21.50 -50.16
N LYS A 331 28.64 -20.51 -50.55
CA LYS A 331 28.32 -19.08 -50.49
C LYS A 331 27.19 -18.72 -51.47
N ARG A 332 26.11 -18.09 -50.99
CA ARG A 332 25.20 -17.31 -51.86
C ARG A 332 24.97 -15.90 -51.30
N ARG A 333 25.41 -14.92 -52.08
CA ARG A 333 25.06 -13.49 -51.95
C ARG A 333 23.62 -13.31 -52.43
N ALA A 334 22.76 -12.66 -51.63
CA ALA A 334 21.49 -12.13 -52.10
C ALA A 334 21.38 -10.64 -51.72
N ARG A 335 21.20 -9.79 -52.73
CA ARG A 335 20.99 -8.34 -52.61
C ARG A 335 19.52 -8.07 -52.27
N LEU A 336 19.27 -7.22 -51.28
CA LEU A 336 17.93 -6.78 -50.90
C LEU A 336 17.52 -5.57 -51.76
N PHE A 337 16.39 -5.69 -52.46
CA PHE A 337 15.68 -4.54 -53.04
C PHE A 337 14.50 -4.20 -52.12
N ILE A 338 14.45 -2.95 -51.66
CA ILE A 338 13.35 -2.40 -50.86
C ILE A 338 12.41 -1.67 -51.82
N SER A 339 11.14 -2.07 -51.87
CA SER A 339 10.09 -1.35 -52.59
C SER A 339 9.09 -0.79 -51.59
N ASN A 340 9.06 0.54 -51.47
CA ASN A 340 8.07 1.28 -50.70
C ASN A 340 6.82 1.50 -51.56
N LYS A 341 5.68 0.92 -51.16
CA LYS A 341 4.39 1.21 -51.78
C LYS A 341 3.47 1.88 -50.75
N VAL A 342 3.33 3.19 -50.90
CA VAL A 342 2.36 4.05 -50.20
C VAL A 342 0.97 3.79 -50.80
N ARG A 343 -0.02 3.43 -49.97
CA ARG A 343 -1.44 3.38 -50.37
C ARG A 343 -2.08 4.75 -50.13
N LYS A 344 -2.54 5.40 -51.21
CA LYS A 344 -3.49 6.52 -51.14
C LYS A 344 -4.89 5.96 -50.87
N ILE A 345 -5.57 6.56 -49.89
CA ILE A 345 -6.99 6.38 -49.60
C ILE A 345 -7.75 7.33 -50.56
N LEU A 346 -8.75 6.81 -51.25
CA LEU A 346 -9.85 7.59 -51.82
C LEU A 346 -11.05 7.44 -50.90
#